data_AF-A0AAJ7PCU5-F1
#
_entry.id   AF-A0AAJ7PCU5-F1
#
_cell.length_a   1.000
_cell.length_b   1.000
_cell.length_c   1.000
_cell.angle_alpha   90.00
_cell.angle_beta   90.00
_cell.angle_gamma   90.00
#
_symmetry.space_group_name_H-M   'P 1'
#
loop_
_entity.id
_entity.type
_entity.pdbx_description
1 polymer ?
#
loop_
_entity_poly.entity_id
_entity_poly.type
_entity_poly.pdbx_seq_one_letter_code
_entity_poly.pdbx_strand_id
1 'polypeptide(L)'
;AGQGGGHRTLLYGHAILLRHSFSGMYLTCLKTSRSLTDKLSFDVGLQEDSIGEACWWTIHPASKQRSEGEKVRIGDDLILVSVSTERYLHLSISNGNFQVDASFMQTLWNVQPTCSSSNMAVGFLIGGHVMRLCHGHDESLTIPGADKSEEEQRIVNYEAGKGASRARSLWRVEPLRISWSGSHIRWGQPFRLRHLSTGHYLALTEDRGLVLQDRDKSDTKSTAFCFRISKEKGDSGPKRDIDGMGVPEIKYGDSVCFIMHMDTGLWLSYQAPDAKSSRLGPLKRR
;
A
#
# COMPACT_ATOMS: atom_id res chain seq x y z
N ALA A 1 -25.74 -16.28 11.46
CA ALA A 1 -25.11 -16.13 10.14
C ALA A 1 -26.03 -15.30 9.25
N GLY A 2 -25.84 -13.98 9.21
CA GLY A 2 -26.65 -13.12 8.35
C GLY A 2 -26.25 -13.32 6.90
N GLN A 3 -27.24 -13.52 6.02
CA GLN A 3 -27.05 -13.42 4.57
C GLN A 3 -26.43 -12.05 4.27
N GLY A 4 -25.13 -12.02 4.02
CA GLY A 4 -24.46 -10.87 3.44
C GLY A 4 -25.05 -10.66 2.05
N GLY A 5 -26.07 -9.81 1.94
CA GLY A 5 -26.54 -9.38 0.63
C GLY A 5 -25.36 -8.77 -0.13
N GLY A 6 -25.37 -8.90 -1.46
CA GLY A 6 -24.24 -8.56 -2.34
C GLY A 6 -23.72 -7.12 -2.25
N HIS A 7 -23.19 -6.55 -3.33
CA HIS A 7 -22.60 -5.21 -3.29
C HIS A 7 -23.68 -4.13 -3.11
N ARG A 8 -24.04 -3.81 -1.86
CA ARG A 8 -25.01 -2.77 -1.50
C ARG A 8 -24.34 -1.40 -1.54
N THR A 9 -25.01 -0.42 -2.12
CA THR A 9 -24.55 0.97 -2.07
C THR A 9 -24.64 1.52 -0.65
N LEU A 10 -23.60 2.24 -0.23
CA LEU A 10 -23.56 2.90 1.06
C LEU A 10 -24.47 4.15 1.05
N LEU A 11 -25.31 4.28 2.07
CA LEU A 11 -26.22 5.41 2.24
C LEU A 11 -25.87 6.13 3.54
N TYR A 12 -26.12 7.44 3.59
CA TYR A 12 -26.09 8.20 4.85
C TYR A 12 -27.13 7.65 5.82
N GLY A 13 -26.77 7.56 7.10
CA GLY A 13 -27.57 6.94 8.17
C GLY A 13 -27.31 5.44 8.36
N HIS A 14 -26.59 4.77 7.44
CA HIS A 14 -26.22 3.37 7.66
C HIS A 14 -25.17 3.21 8.75
N ALA A 15 -25.33 2.16 9.56
CA ALA A 15 -24.28 1.61 10.39
C ALA A 15 -23.35 0.74 9.54
N ILE A 16 -22.05 0.98 9.64
CA ILE A 16 -21.00 0.26 8.94
C ILE A 16 -20.06 -0.44 9.91
N LEU A 17 -19.45 -1.52 9.42
CA LEU A 17 -18.41 -2.27 10.08
C LEU A 17 -17.10 -2.08 9.33
N LEU A 18 -16.08 -1.54 10.01
CA LEU A 18 -14.78 -1.27 9.43
C LEU A 18 -13.80 -2.36 9.83
N ARG A 19 -13.37 -3.17 8.85
CA ARG A 19 -12.41 -4.26 9.06
C ARG A 19 -11.02 -3.86 8.59
N HIS A 20 -10.03 -3.98 9.46
CA HIS A 20 -8.63 -3.76 9.14
C HIS A 20 -8.13 -4.86 8.21
N SER A 21 -7.64 -4.47 7.02
CA SER A 21 -7.32 -5.40 5.94
C SER A 21 -6.20 -6.38 6.26
N PHE A 22 -5.23 -5.98 7.10
CA PHE A 22 -4.08 -6.82 7.45
C PHE A 22 -4.36 -7.77 8.62
N SER A 23 -4.84 -7.26 9.76
CA SER A 23 -5.07 -8.09 10.94
C SER A 23 -6.43 -8.79 10.92
N GLY A 24 -7.35 -8.37 10.06
CA GLY A 24 -8.72 -8.89 10.01
C GLY A 24 -9.60 -8.44 11.19
N MET A 25 -9.06 -7.69 12.14
CA MET A 25 -9.75 -7.09 13.29
C MET A 25 -10.67 -5.93 12.86
N TYR A 26 -11.56 -5.52 13.74
CA TYR A 26 -12.54 -4.46 13.51
C TYR A 26 -12.19 -3.17 14.26
N LEU A 27 -12.45 -2.02 13.64
CA LEU A 27 -12.30 -0.72 14.28
C LEU A 27 -13.39 -0.53 15.33
N THR A 28 -12.98 -0.35 16.57
CA THR A 28 -13.85 -0.43 17.74
C THR A 28 -13.62 0.75 18.67
N CYS A 29 -14.71 1.30 19.21
CA CYS A 29 -14.70 2.22 20.33
C CYS A 29 -14.42 1.43 21.62
N LEU A 30 -13.27 1.64 22.24
CA LEU A 30 -12.82 0.90 23.41
C LEU A 30 -13.43 1.48 24.69
N LYS A 31 -13.47 0.67 25.76
CA LYS A 31 -13.94 1.13 27.08
C LYS A 31 -12.88 1.93 27.85
N THR A 32 -11.64 1.93 27.38
CA THR A 32 -10.54 2.68 28.00
C THR A 32 -10.56 4.13 27.54
N SER A 33 -10.01 5.02 28.36
CA SER A 33 -9.77 6.42 28.01
C SER A 33 -8.36 6.78 28.46
N ARG A 34 -7.51 7.18 27.52
CA ARG A 34 -6.13 7.64 27.78
C ARG A 34 -5.94 9.12 27.50
N SER A 35 -6.98 9.82 27.05
CA SER A 35 -6.89 11.24 26.76
C SER A 35 -6.68 12.05 28.04
N LEU A 36 -5.63 12.89 28.04
CA LEU A 36 -5.34 13.81 29.14
C LEU A 36 -6.15 15.10 29.05
N THR A 37 -6.60 15.44 27.84
CA THR A 37 -7.30 16.70 27.53
C THR A 37 -8.82 16.54 27.54
N ASP A 38 -9.33 15.38 27.12
CA ASP A 38 -10.76 15.07 27.11
C ASP A 38 -11.04 13.76 27.89
N LYS A 39 -11.35 13.89 29.18
CA LYS A 39 -11.67 12.76 30.06
C LYS A 39 -12.96 12.02 29.69
N LEU A 40 -13.79 12.61 28.84
CA LEU A 40 -15.03 11.99 28.37
C LEU A 40 -14.79 11.22 27.07
N SER A 41 -13.65 11.41 26.41
CA SER A 41 -13.32 10.67 25.19
C SER A 41 -13.04 9.19 25.50
N PHE A 42 -13.32 8.34 24.53
CA PHE A 42 -12.96 6.92 24.57
C PHE A 42 -11.85 6.65 23.56
N ASP A 43 -10.96 5.70 23.89
CA ASP A 43 -9.93 5.27 22.96
C ASP A 43 -10.57 4.55 21.76
N VAL A 44 -9.99 4.73 20.57
CA VAL A 44 -10.36 3.96 19.37
C VAL A 44 -9.23 2.99 19.05
N GLY A 45 -9.57 1.74 18.74
CA GLY A 45 -8.59 0.69 18.47
C GLY A 45 -9.15 -0.47 17.66
N LEU A 46 -8.39 -1.57 17.61
CA LEU A 46 -8.77 -2.78 16.88
C LEU A 46 -9.10 -3.93 17.85
N GLN A 47 -10.19 -4.65 17.59
CA GLN A 47 -10.58 -5.87 18.31
C GLN A 47 -10.89 -7.03 17.36
N GLU A 48 -10.69 -8.27 17.81
CA GLU A 48 -10.85 -9.47 16.96
C GLU A 48 -12.31 -9.78 16.64
N ASP A 49 -13.21 -9.59 17.61
CA ASP A 49 -14.63 -9.88 17.46
C ASP A 49 -15.41 -8.68 16.90
N SER A 50 -16.55 -8.99 16.31
CA SER A 50 -17.54 -8.01 15.84
C SER A 50 -18.82 -8.12 16.67
N ILE A 51 -18.70 -8.60 17.91
CA ILE A 51 -19.83 -8.86 18.79
C ILE A 51 -20.22 -7.55 19.50
N GLY A 52 -21.51 -7.22 19.42
CA GLY A 52 -22.06 -6.02 20.05
C GLY A 52 -21.86 -4.76 19.20
N GLU A 53 -22.12 -3.61 19.83
CA GLU A 53 -22.27 -2.32 19.14
C GLU A 53 -20.95 -1.53 19.02
N ALA A 54 -19.92 -1.92 19.76
CA ALA A 54 -18.68 -1.14 19.88
C ALA A 54 -17.89 -1.02 18.56
N CYS A 55 -18.07 -1.95 17.63
CA CYS A 55 -17.40 -1.97 16.32
C CYS A 55 -18.23 -1.32 15.20
N TRP A 56 -19.43 -0.82 15.52
CA TRP A 56 -20.34 -0.22 14.55
C TRP A 56 -20.25 1.30 14.57
N TRP A 57 -20.22 1.89 13.38
CA TRP A 57 -20.15 3.33 13.17
C TRP A 57 -21.25 3.77 12.22
N THR A 58 -22.07 4.75 12.58
CA THR A 58 -23.02 5.36 11.64
C THR A 58 -22.36 6.48 10.86
N ILE A 59 -22.71 6.60 9.58
CA ILE A 59 -22.21 7.66 8.70
C ILE A 59 -23.25 8.76 8.55
N HIS A 60 -22.87 9.99 8.87
CA HIS A 60 -23.71 11.17 8.71
C HIS A 60 -23.10 12.16 7.71
N PRO A 61 -23.95 12.93 7.01
CA PRO A 61 -23.47 13.95 6.09
C PRO A 61 -22.82 15.11 6.86
N ALA A 62 -21.66 15.57 6.39
CA ALA A 62 -20.96 16.72 6.98
C ALA A 62 -21.66 18.06 6.73
N SER A 63 -22.54 18.14 5.73
CA SER A 63 -23.24 19.37 5.34
C SER A 63 -24.68 19.13 4.95
N LYS A 64 -25.48 20.19 4.93
CA LYS A 64 -26.89 20.18 4.51
C LYS A 64 -27.10 19.91 3.00
N GLN A 65 -26.02 19.74 2.22
CA GLN A 65 -26.11 19.37 0.80
C GLN A 65 -26.42 17.89 0.59
N ARG A 66 -26.36 17.09 1.66
CA ARG A 66 -26.69 15.67 1.67
C ARG A 66 -27.69 15.38 2.78
N SER A 67 -28.51 14.36 2.55
CA SER A 67 -29.52 13.91 3.51
C SER A 67 -29.36 12.43 3.86
N GLU A 68 -29.87 12.02 5.01
CA GLU A 68 -29.96 10.60 5.37
C GLU A 68 -30.77 9.83 4.31
N GLY A 69 -30.33 8.60 4.02
CA GLY A 69 -30.86 7.79 2.92
C GLY A 69 -30.26 8.09 1.54
N GLU A 70 -29.55 9.21 1.35
CA GLU A 70 -28.84 9.47 0.09
C GLU A 70 -27.57 8.62 -0.04
N LYS A 71 -27.16 8.36 -1.29
CA LYS A 71 -25.93 7.62 -1.60
C LYS A 71 -24.69 8.44 -1.23
N VAL A 72 -23.79 7.84 -0.46
CA VAL A 72 -22.46 8.41 -0.18
C VAL A 72 -21.63 8.40 -1.47
N ARG A 73 -21.00 9.53 -1.81
CA ARG A 73 -20.17 9.68 -3.02
C ARG A 73 -18.68 9.73 -2.66
N ILE A 74 -17.85 9.36 -3.63
CA ILE A 74 -16.39 9.54 -3.50
C ILE A 74 -16.10 11.04 -3.38
N GLY A 75 -15.28 11.40 -2.40
CA GLY A 75 -14.92 12.78 -2.11
C GLY A 75 -15.89 13.51 -1.18
N ASP A 76 -17.02 12.91 -0.82
CA ASP A 76 -17.86 13.48 0.24
C ASP A 76 -17.11 13.43 1.59
N ASP A 77 -17.22 14.52 2.37
CA ASP A 77 -16.79 14.53 3.76
C ASP A 77 -17.86 13.91 4.65
N LEU A 78 -17.41 13.04 5.56
CA LEU A 78 -18.25 12.21 6.42
C LEU A 78 -18.04 12.54 7.88
N ILE A 79 -19.09 12.36 8.65
CA ILE A 79 -19.03 12.27 10.10
C ILE A 79 -19.30 10.82 10.49
N LEU A 80 -18.42 10.24 11.29
CA LEU A 80 -18.56 8.88 11.81
C LEU A 80 -18.95 8.96 13.29
N VAL A 81 -20.03 8.28 13.67
CA VAL A 81 -20.52 8.24 15.06
C VAL A 81 -20.50 6.80 15.54
N SER A 82 -19.87 6.55 16.68
CA SER A 82 -19.87 5.24 17.34
C SER A 82 -21.28 4.89 17.81
N VAL A 83 -21.78 3.71 17.45
CA VAL A 83 -23.11 3.25 17.89
C VAL A 83 -23.16 3.04 19.39
N SER A 84 -22.09 2.51 20.01
CA SER A 84 -22.10 2.16 21.43
C SER A 84 -21.93 3.34 22.38
N THR A 85 -21.38 4.45 21.91
CA THR A 85 -21.04 5.61 22.76
C THR A 85 -21.66 6.93 22.29
N GLU A 86 -22.30 6.94 21.12
CA GLU A 86 -22.89 8.14 20.49
C GLU A 86 -21.89 9.30 20.33
N ARG A 87 -20.61 8.96 20.18
CA ARG A 87 -19.50 9.90 20.05
C ARG A 87 -18.92 9.87 18.66
N TYR A 88 -18.41 11.01 18.21
CA TYR A 88 -17.79 11.18 16.92
C TYR A 88 -16.39 10.58 16.90
N LEU A 89 -16.03 9.92 15.81
CA LEU A 89 -14.62 9.65 15.51
C LEU A 89 -13.90 10.99 15.33
N HIS A 90 -12.91 11.24 16.16
CA HIS A 90 -12.36 12.57 16.35
C HIS A 90 -10.83 12.53 16.26
N LEU A 91 -10.26 13.54 15.61
CA LEU A 91 -8.82 13.80 15.59
C LEU A 91 -8.49 14.80 16.70
N SER A 92 -7.90 14.30 17.79
CA SER A 92 -7.45 15.13 18.90
C SER A 92 -5.98 15.52 18.77
N ILE A 93 -5.63 16.65 19.36
CA ILE A 93 -4.26 17.16 19.44
C ILE A 93 -3.92 17.29 20.92
N SER A 94 -2.95 16.51 21.38
CA SER A 94 -2.47 16.54 22.77
C SER A 94 -0.95 16.68 22.79
N ASN A 95 -0.45 17.72 23.44
CA ASN A 95 0.99 18.02 23.58
C ASN A 95 1.77 17.96 22.25
N GLY A 96 1.18 18.46 21.16
CA GLY A 96 1.80 18.47 19.83
C GLY A 96 1.73 17.15 19.06
N ASN A 97 1.15 16.10 19.65
CA ASN A 97 0.89 14.82 18.98
C ASN A 97 -0.57 14.71 18.56
N PHE A 98 -0.78 14.16 17.36
CA PHE A 98 -2.10 13.81 16.87
C PHE A 98 -2.52 12.44 17.40
N GLN A 99 -3.77 12.34 17.85
CA GLN A 99 -4.39 11.11 18.33
C GLN A 99 -5.79 10.97 17.73
N VAL A 100 -6.30 9.74 17.70
CA VAL A 100 -7.67 9.47 17.26
C VAL A 100 -8.43 8.86 18.43
N ASP A 101 -9.54 9.49 18.79
CA ASP A 101 -10.42 9.10 19.89
C ASP A 101 -11.90 9.20 19.47
N ALA A 102 -12.80 8.79 20.36
CA ALA A 102 -14.23 9.01 20.21
C ALA A 102 -14.67 10.09 21.20
N SER A 103 -15.02 11.28 20.69
CA SER A 103 -15.32 12.49 21.48
C SER A 103 -16.66 13.12 21.08
N PHE A 104 -17.12 14.14 21.81
CA PHE A 104 -18.24 14.98 21.40
C PHE A 104 -17.87 16.01 20.33
N MET A 105 -16.59 16.15 20.02
CA MET A 105 -16.10 17.04 18.98
C MET A 105 -16.10 16.33 17.61
N GLN A 106 -16.63 17.00 16.59
CA GLN A 106 -16.69 16.44 15.24
C GLN A 106 -15.37 16.61 14.51
N THR A 107 -15.02 15.63 13.68
CA THR A 107 -13.95 15.71 12.68
C THR A 107 -14.51 15.26 11.34
N LEU A 108 -14.18 15.99 10.28
CA LEU A 108 -14.54 15.62 8.92
C LEU A 108 -13.58 14.56 8.41
N TRP A 109 -14.13 13.42 7.99
CA TRP A 109 -13.37 12.29 7.46
C TRP A 109 -13.65 12.11 5.98
N ASN A 110 -12.59 11.92 5.20
CA ASN A 110 -12.72 11.65 3.79
C ASN A 110 -12.50 10.15 3.49
N VAL A 111 -13.34 9.58 2.62
CA VAL A 111 -13.18 8.20 2.17
C VAL A 111 -12.58 8.17 0.77
N GLN A 112 -11.39 7.57 0.68
CA GLN A 112 -10.69 7.36 -0.57
C GLN A 112 -10.77 5.88 -0.98
N PRO A 113 -11.33 5.56 -2.16
CA PRO A 113 -11.41 4.18 -2.63
C PRO A 113 -10.01 3.64 -2.92
N THR A 114 -9.65 2.50 -2.33
CA THR A 114 -8.35 1.85 -2.61
C THR A 114 -8.42 0.97 -3.87
N CYS A 115 -9.48 0.16 -4.00
CA CYS A 115 -9.73 -0.73 -5.13
C CYS A 115 -11.23 -1.07 -5.20
N SER A 116 -11.65 -1.72 -6.30
CA SER A 116 -13.02 -2.24 -6.47
C SER A 116 -12.98 -3.73 -6.82
N SER A 117 -13.90 -4.49 -6.22
CA SER A 117 -14.06 -5.92 -6.52
C SER A 117 -14.72 -6.18 -7.88
N SER A 118 -15.45 -5.21 -8.44
CA SER A 118 -16.26 -5.39 -9.65
C SER A 118 -15.44 -5.68 -10.92
N ASN A 119 -14.23 -5.13 -11.03
CA ASN A 119 -13.39 -5.20 -12.22
C ASN A 119 -11.98 -5.76 -11.92
N MET A 120 -11.90 -6.63 -10.91
CA MET A 120 -10.64 -7.25 -10.52
C MET A 120 -10.36 -8.47 -11.42
N ALA A 121 -9.42 -8.32 -12.35
CA ALA A 121 -8.98 -9.40 -13.22
C ALA A 121 -8.03 -10.35 -12.47
N VAL A 122 -8.34 -11.64 -12.48
CA VAL A 122 -7.54 -12.67 -11.82
C VAL A 122 -6.19 -12.84 -12.54
N GLY A 123 -5.10 -12.94 -11.77
CA GLY A 123 -3.76 -13.15 -12.29
C GLY A 123 -3.06 -11.89 -12.81
N PHE A 124 -3.66 -10.72 -12.64
CA PHE A 124 -3.06 -9.43 -13.00
C PHE A 124 -2.46 -8.71 -11.78
N LEU A 125 -1.42 -7.92 -12.03
CA LEU A 125 -0.74 -7.12 -11.01
C LEU A 125 -1.58 -5.90 -10.65
N ILE A 126 -1.95 -5.79 -9.37
CA ILE A 126 -2.50 -4.57 -8.79
C ILE A 126 -1.51 -3.93 -7.82
N GLY A 127 -1.69 -2.64 -7.54
CA GLY A 127 -0.89 -1.97 -6.52
C GLY A 127 -1.16 -2.53 -5.12
N GLY A 128 -0.14 -2.47 -4.28
CA GLY A 128 -0.12 -3.07 -2.95
C GLY A 128 0.22 -4.56 -2.91
N HIS A 129 0.23 -5.27 -4.04
CA HIS A 129 0.67 -6.66 -4.10
C HIS A 129 2.12 -6.83 -3.67
N VAL A 130 2.37 -7.96 -2.98
CA VAL A 130 3.70 -8.47 -2.66
C VAL A 130 4.08 -9.52 -3.71
N MET A 131 5.24 -9.37 -4.33
CA MET A 131 5.70 -10.26 -5.40
C MET A 131 7.21 -10.48 -5.38
N ARG A 132 7.66 -11.39 -6.22
CA ARG A 132 9.08 -11.61 -6.51
C ARG A 132 9.40 -11.09 -7.89
N LEU A 133 10.52 -10.40 -8.00
CA LEU A 133 11.06 -9.90 -9.26
C LEU A 133 12.05 -10.94 -9.79
N CYS A 134 11.57 -11.84 -10.65
CA CYS A 134 12.37 -12.91 -11.21
C CYS A 134 13.16 -12.44 -12.43
N HIS A 135 14.37 -12.97 -12.60
CA HIS A 135 15.21 -12.77 -13.78
C HIS A 135 15.60 -14.14 -14.36
N GLY A 136 15.33 -14.34 -15.65
CA GLY A 136 15.43 -15.66 -16.26
C GLY A 136 14.50 -16.67 -15.56
N HIS A 137 14.91 -17.93 -15.50
CA HIS A 137 14.10 -19.00 -14.90
C HIS A 137 14.29 -19.16 -13.38
N ASP A 138 15.49 -18.87 -12.86
CA ASP A 138 15.89 -19.31 -11.51
C ASP A 138 16.43 -18.22 -10.58
N GLU A 139 16.51 -16.97 -11.03
CA GLU A 139 17.04 -15.87 -10.21
C GLU A 139 15.95 -14.91 -9.75
N SER A 140 16.15 -14.31 -8.58
CA SER A 140 15.25 -13.29 -8.05
C SER A 140 16.01 -12.12 -7.43
N LEU A 141 15.44 -10.92 -7.54
CA LEU A 141 15.95 -9.73 -6.87
C LEU A 141 15.81 -9.88 -5.35
N THR A 142 16.90 -9.77 -4.63
CA THR A 142 16.98 -10.01 -3.19
C THR A 142 18.04 -9.11 -2.54
N ILE A 143 18.04 -9.08 -1.21
CA ILE A 143 19.13 -8.53 -0.40
C ILE A 143 19.94 -9.63 0.32
N PRO A 144 21.13 -9.30 0.87
CA PRO A 144 21.86 -10.17 1.79
C PRO A 144 21.04 -10.64 3.01
N GLY A 145 21.53 -11.68 3.68
CA GLY A 145 20.84 -12.28 4.83
C GLY A 145 20.87 -11.39 6.07
N ALA A 146 20.00 -11.70 7.03
CA ALA A 146 19.91 -10.98 8.31
C ALA A 146 21.18 -11.08 9.17
N ASP A 147 22.05 -12.05 8.86
CA ASP A 147 23.38 -12.24 9.45
C ASP A 147 24.41 -11.19 9.01
N LYS A 148 24.08 -10.40 7.99
CA LYS A 148 24.95 -9.34 7.44
C LYS A 148 24.66 -8.00 8.08
N SER A 149 25.65 -7.11 8.01
CA SER A 149 25.53 -5.75 8.53
C SER A 149 24.39 -4.98 7.83
N GLU A 150 23.84 -3.97 8.50
CA GLU A 150 22.77 -3.15 7.91
C GLU A 150 23.20 -2.51 6.58
N GLU A 151 24.46 -2.07 6.48
CA GLU A 151 24.98 -1.46 5.25
C GLU A 151 25.09 -2.49 4.11
N GLU A 152 25.51 -3.72 4.39
CA GLU A 152 25.49 -4.80 3.40
C GLU A 152 24.05 -5.15 2.97
N GLN A 153 23.09 -5.12 3.90
CA GLN A 153 21.68 -5.35 3.58
C GLN A 153 21.06 -4.25 2.71
N ARG A 154 21.72 -3.11 2.54
CA ARG A 154 21.31 -2.08 1.56
C ARG A 154 21.65 -2.44 0.12
N ILE A 155 22.50 -3.44 -0.11
CA ILE A 155 22.92 -3.87 -1.44
C ILE A 155 21.86 -4.80 -2.03
N VAL A 156 21.45 -4.50 -3.25
CA VAL A 156 20.49 -5.31 -4.01
C VAL A 156 21.24 -6.22 -4.98
N ASN A 157 20.83 -7.48 -5.08
CA ASN A 157 21.48 -8.48 -5.94
C ASN A 157 20.43 -9.39 -6.59
N TYR A 158 20.79 -10.02 -7.69
CA TYR A 158 20.17 -11.24 -8.18
C TYR A 158 20.87 -12.46 -7.57
N GLU A 159 20.07 -13.39 -7.03
CA GLU A 159 20.56 -14.66 -6.49
C GLU A 159 19.77 -15.82 -7.09
N ALA A 160 20.48 -16.85 -7.55
CA ALA A 160 19.92 -18.08 -8.10
C ALA A 160 19.51 -19.10 -7.01
N GLY A 161 18.48 -19.90 -7.30
CA GLY A 161 18.10 -21.08 -6.50
C GLY A 161 17.04 -20.82 -5.42
N LYS A 162 17.06 -21.61 -4.33
CA LYS A 162 16.05 -21.55 -3.24
C LYS A 162 15.99 -20.19 -2.49
N GLY A 163 16.81 -19.20 -2.87
CA GLY A 163 16.64 -17.80 -2.46
C GLY A 163 15.30 -17.20 -2.93
N ALA A 164 14.77 -17.69 -4.06
CA ALA A 164 13.46 -17.34 -4.58
C ALA A 164 12.29 -17.83 -3.71
N SER A 165 12.52 -18.60 -2.63
CA SER A 165 11.48 -18.99 -1.66
C SER A 165 11.66 -18.35 -0.28
N ARG A 166 12.51 -17.32 -0.16
CA ARG A 166 12.77 -16.62 1.12
C ARG A 166 11.99 -15.30 1.21
N ALA A 167 11.83 -14.78 2.42
CA ALA A 167 11.16 -13.50 2.66
C ALA A 167 11.94 -12.29 2.09
N ARG A 168 13.26 -12.40 2.00
CA ARG A 168 14.18 -11.36 1.49
C ARG A 168 14.13 -11.11 -0.04
N SER A 169 13.33 -11.87 -0.76
CA SER A 169 13.04 -11.65 -2.19
C SER A 169 11.63 -11.07 -2.42
N LEU A 170 10.92 -10.72 -1.34
CA LEU A 170 9.57 -10.16 -1.41
C LEU A 170 9.59 -8.63 -1.49
N TRP A 171 8.93 -8.12 -2.51
CA TRP A 171 8.81 -6.69 -2.80
C TRP A 171 7.35 -6.31 -2.90
N ARG A 172 6.98 -5.19 -2.29
CA ARG A 172 5.66 -4.58 -2.41
C ARG A 172 5.69 -3.47 -3.44
N VAL A 173 4.74 -3.50 -4.38
CA VAL A 173 4.54 -2.42 -5.37
C VAL A 173 3.63 -1.37 -4.76
N GLU A 174 4.12 -0.14 -4.58
CA GLU A 174 3.37 0.96 -3.99
C GLU A 174 3.22 2.11 -5.00
N PRO A 175 2.08 2.22 -5.72
CA PRO A 175 1.83 3.35 -6.62
C PRO A 175 1.96 4.71 -5.91
N LEU A 176 2.38 5.74 -6.63
CA LEU A 176 2.55 7.08 -6.04
C LEU A 176 1.22 7.75 -5.67
N ARG A 177 0.10 7.32 -6.29
CA ARG A 177 -1.24 7.82 -5.99
C ARG A 177 -1.81 7.15 -4.73
N ILE A 178 -2.57 7.90 -3.93
CA ILE A 178 -3.25 7.39 -2.72
C ILE A 178 -4.58 6.72 -3.09
N SER A 179 -5.49 7.50 -3.69
CA SER A 179 -6.76 7.00 -4.22
C SER A 179 -6.49 6.03 -5.36
N TRP A 180 -7.22 4.92 -5.40
CA TRP A 180 -7.04 3.82 -6.35
C TRP A 180 -5.63 3.21 -6.37
N SER A 181 -4.90 3.29 -5.25
CA SER A 181 -3.58 2.66 -5.12
C SER A 181 -3.60 1.13 -5.28
N GLY A 182 -4.76 0.48 -5.14
CA GLY A 182 -4.97 -0.94 -5.40
C GLY A 182 -5.59 -1.24 -6.78
N SER A 183 -5.52 -0.30 -7.73
CA SER A 183 -5.91 -0.53 -9.13
C SER A 183 -4.88 -1.37 -9.89
N HIS A 184 -5.24 -1.82 -11.09
CA HIS A 184 -4.32 -2.53 -11.99
C HIS A 184 -3.13 -1.65 -12.35
N ILE A 185 -1.92 -2.20 -12.20
CA ILE A 185 -0.70 -1.50 -12.58
C ILE A 185 -0.59 -1.47 -14.10
N ARG A 186 -0.36 -0.27 -14.64
CA ARG A 186 -0.17 -0.03 -16.08
C ARG A 186 1.30 0.12 -16.44
N TRP A 187 1.61 -0.14 -17.70
CA TRP A 187 2.90 0.20 -18.30
C TRP A 187 3.15 1.71 -18.21
N GLY A 188 4.35 2.08 -17.74
CA GLY A 188 4.77 3.45 -17.52
C GLY A 188 4.19 4.12 -16.26
N GLN A 189 3.32 3.45 -15.50
CA GLN A 189 2.81 4.01 -14.25
C GLN A 189 3.90 4.03 -13.18
N PRO A 190 4.12 5.18 -12.52
CA PRO A 190 5.13 5.27 -11.48
C PRO A 190 4.68 4.61 -10.17
N PHE A 191 5.60 3.88 -9.55
CA PHE A 191 5.46 3.24 -8.24
C PHE A 191 6.80 3.21 -7.51
N ARG A 192 6.74 2.97 -6.20
CA ARG A 192 7.90 2.61 -5.37
C ARG A 192 7.94 1.11 -5.16
N LEU A 193 9.15 0.55 -5.05
CA LEU A 193 9.36 -0.84 -4.64
C LEU A 193 9.83 -0.85 -3.19
N ARG A 194 8.98 -1.37 -2.30
CA ARG A 194 9.31 -1.52 -0.89
C ARG A 194 9.76 -2.94 -0.60
N HIS A 195 10.94 -3.10 -0.01
CA HIS A 195 11.38 -4.41 0.46
C HIS A 195 10.59 -4.80 1.71
N LEU A 196 9.94 -5.97 1.68
CA LEU A 196 8.90 -6.30 2.66
C LEU A 196 9.44 -6.43 4.09
N SER A 197 10.58 -7.12 4.28
CA SER A 197 11.07 -7.43 5.62
C SER A 197 11.83 -6.29 6.28
N THR A 198 12.50 -5.42 5.52
CA THR A 198 13.23 -4.27 6.06
C THR A 198 12.40 -2.99 6.07
N GLY A 199 11.34 -2.93 5.26
CA GLY A 199 10.50 -1.74 5.12
C GLY A 199 11.14 -0.58 4.35
N HIS A 200 12.39 -0.74 3.88
CA HIS A 200 13.12 0.22 3.05
C HIS A 200 12.63 0.21 1.60
N TYR A 201 12.91 1.29 0.87
CA TYR A 201 12.58 1.41 -0.56
C TYR A 201 13.81 1.17 -1.44
N LEU A 202 13.60 0.53 -2.58
CA LEU A 202 14.57 0.57 -3.67
C LEU A 202 14.73 2.03 -4.12
N ALA A 203 15.97 2.50 -4.19
CA ALA A 203 16.31 3.85 -4.59
C ALA A 203 17.52 3.85 -5.51
N LEU A 204 17.55 4.78 -6.45
CA LEU A 204 18.75 5.15 -7.19
C LEU A 204 19.32 6.41 -6.55
N THR A 205 20.53 6.33 -5.99
CA THR A 205 21.25 7.46 -5.42
C THR A 205 22.48 7.81 -6.24
N GLU A 206 22.87 9.09 -6.25
CA GLU A 206 24.03 9.57 -7.04
C GLU A 206 25.36 8.97 -6.56
N ASP A 207 25.47 8.70 -5.25
CA ASP A 207 26.70 8.25 -4.59
C ASP A 207 26.89 6.73 -4.61
N ARG A 208 25.82 5.95 -4.43
CA ARG A 208 25.88 4.48 -4.23
C ARG A 208 25.19 3.68 -5.33
N GLY A 209 24.54 4.35 -6.29
CA GLY A 209 23.75 3.70 -7.33
C GLY A 209 22.48 3.08 -6.75
N LEU A 210 22.15 1.86 -7.17
CA LEU A 210 20.92 1.17 -6.75
C LEU A 210 21.08 0.53 -5.37
N VAL A 211 20.32 1.02 -4.38
CA VAL A 211 20.40 0.59 -2.97
C VAL A 211 19.03 0.60 -2.28
N LEU A 212 18.94 0.04 -1.07
CA LEU A 212 17.82 0.27 -0.17
C LEU A 212 18.00 1.54 0.68
N GLN A 213 17.00 2.43 0.61
CA GLN A 213 16.94 3.68 1.35
C GLN A 213 15.86 3.66 2.43
N ASP A 214 16.16 4.33 3.56
CA ASP A 214 15.23 4.48 4.67
C ASP A 214 13.97 5.23 4.22
N ARG A 215 12.82 4.91 4.81
CA ARG A 215 11.52 5.52 4.45
C ARG A 215 11.56 7.05 4.51
N ASP A 216 12.17 7.62 5.54
CA ASP A 216 12.18 9.07 5.78
C ASP A 216 13.08 9.83 4.80
N LYS A 217 14.00 9.13 4.14
CA LYS A 217 14.90 9.69 3.12
C LYS A 217 14.43 9.39 1.69
N SER A 218 13.35 8.63 1.53
CA SER A 218 12.87 8.13 0.24
C SER A 218 11.93 9.14 -0.44
N ASP A 219 12.53 10.10 -1.16
CA ASP A 219 11.78 11.03 -2.00
C ASP A 219 11.31 10.37 -3.31
N THR A 220 10.43 11.05 -4.04
CA THR A 220 9.89 10.53 -5.31
C THR A 220 10.93 10.50 -6.42
N LYS A 221 11.95 11.37 -6.37
CA LYS A 221 12.97 11.47 -7.41
C LYS A 221 13.88 10.24 -7.42
N SER A 222 14.28 9.75 -6.24
CA SER A 222 15.18 8.59 -6.10
C SER A 222 14.46 7.24 -6.14
N THR A 223 13.15 7.20 -5.81
CA THR A 223 12.42 5.93 -5.59
C THR A 223 11.32 5.63 -6.60
N ALA A 224 11.07 6.50 -7.58
CA ALA A 224 10.05 6.26 -8.59
C ALA A 224 10.58 5.37 -9.72
N PHE A 225 9.97 4.20 -9.89
CA PHE A 225 10.20 3.26 -10.98
C PHE A 225 8.91 3.02 -11.75
N CYS A 226 9.01 2.48 -12.96
CA CYS A 226 7.87 1.96 -13.70
C CYS A 226 8.21 0.68 -14.45
N PHE A 227 7.17 -0.08 -14.81
CA PHE A 227 7.29 -1.20 -15.74
C PHE A 227 7.14 -0.72 -17.19
N ARG A 228 7.92 -1.32 -18.10
CA ARG A 228 7.86 -1.08 -19.54
C ARG A 228 7.82 -2.41 -20.30
N ILE A 229 7.14 -2.40 -21.44
CA ILE A 229 7.01 -3.56 -22.35
C ILE A 229 8.34 -3.83 -23.07
N SER A 230 9.05 -2.77 -23.47
CA SER A 230 10.33 -2.85 -24.17
C SER A 230 11.25 -1.71 -23.76
N LYS A 231 12.54 -1.83 -24.12
CA LYS A 231 13.55 -0.78 -23.93
C LYS A 231 13.53 0.29 -25.04
N GLU A 232 12.68 0.13 -26.04
CA GLU A 232 12.55 1.10 -27.12
C GLU A 232 11.91 2.39 -26.60
N LYS A 233 12.25 3.52 -27.24
CA LYS A 233 11.60 4.81 -26.99
C LYS A 233 10.17 4.77 -27.54
N GLY A 234 9.30 4.02 -26.87
CA GLY A 234 7.86 4.09 -27.08
C GLY A 234 7.37 5.39 -26.49
N ASP A 235 6.83 6.25 -27.35
CA ASP A 235 6.16 7.49 -26.98
C ASP A 235 4.84 7.18 -26.27
N SER A 236 4.95 6.73 -25.02
CA SER A 236 3.81 6.73 -24.12
C SER A 236 3.83 8.08 -23.43
N GLY A 237 3.26 9.08 -24.10
CA GLY A 237 2.93 10.35 -23.44
C GLY A 237 2.19 10.09 -22.12
N PRO A 238 2.15 11.08 -21.21
CA PRO A 238 1.59 10.90 -19.87
C PRO A 238 0.16 10.34 -19.96
N LYS A 239 0.01 9.03 -19.68
CA LYS A 239 -1.30 8.40 -19.59
C LYS A 239 -1.99 9.04 -18.39
N ARG A 240 -3.10 9.74 -18.63
CA ARG A 240 -3.91 10.33 -17.55
C ARG A 240 -4.20 9.29 -16.46
N ASP A 241 -4.26 9.76 -15.22
CA ASP A 241 -4.76 8.94 -14.13
C ASP A 241 -6.22 8.57 -14.43
N ILE A 242 -6.51 7.28 -14.29
CA ILE A 242 -7.83 6.72 -14.50
C ILE A 242 -8.42 6.44 -13.14
N ASP A 243 -9.60 7.00 -12.86
CA ASP A 243 -10.37 6.60 -11.70
C ASP A 243 -11.03 5.24 -11.95
N GLY A 244 -10.96 4.37 -10.95
CA GLY A 244 -11.38 2.97 -11.08
C GLY A 244 -10.23 1.98 -11.07
N MET A 245 -10.54 0.72 -11.37
CA MET A 245 -9.55 -0.36 -11.44
C MET A 245 -8.58 -0.22 -12.63
N GLY A 246 -8.90 0.57 -13.64
CA GLY A 246 -8.09 0.69 -14.85
C GLY A 246 -8.09 -0.58 -15.71
N VAL A 247 -7.21 -0.60 -16.72
CA VAL A 247 -7.05 -1.74 -17.64
C VAL A 247 -6.03 -2.72 -17.05
N PRO A 248 -6.33 -4.03 -16.98
CA PRO A 248 -5.38 -5.04 -16.54
C PRO A 248 -4.30 -5.28 -17.63
N GLU A 249 -3.15 -4.62 -17.51
CA GLU A 249 -2.08 -4.65 -18.53
C GLU A 249 -0.96 -5.66 -18.23
N ILE A 250 -0.68 -5.95 -16.95
CA ILE A 250 0.46 -6.79 -16.53
C ILE A 250 -0.05 -8.07 -15.86
N LYS A 251 0.20 -9.23 -16.49
CA LYS A 251 -0.23 -10.55 -16.01
C LYS A 251 0.95 -11.34 -15.46
N TYR A 252 0.78 -11.93 -14.27
CA TYR A 252 1.81 -12.76 -13.64
C TYR A 252 2.15 -13.98 -14.51
N GLY A 253 3.44 -14.27 -14.66
CA GLY A 253 3.96 -15.41 -15.44
C GLY A 253 3.99 -15.18 -16.96
N ASP A 254 3.07 -14.39 -17.49
CA ASP A 254 2.94 -14.18 -18.95
C ASP A 254 3.66 -12.90 -19.41
N SER A 255 3.67 -11.84 -18.59
CA SER A 255 4.26 -10.55 -18.95
C SER A 255 5.75 -10.50 -18.63
N VAL A 256 6.57 -10.12 -19.62
CA VAL A 256 7.98 -9.75 -19.42
C VAL A 256 8.06 -8.25 -19.20
N CYS A 257 8.63 -7.84 -18.07
CA CYS A 257 8.69 -6.44 -17.66
C CYS A 257 10.13 -5.92 -17.62
N PHE A 258 10.36 -4.74 -18.19
CA PHE A 258 11.57 -3.96 -17.93
C PHE A 258 11.28 -2.93 -16.85
N ILE A 259 12.16 -2.80 -15.85
CA ILE A 259 12.04 -1.78 -14.81
C ILE A 259 12.90 -0.58 -15.21
N MET A 260 12.29 0.60 -15.23
CA MET A 260 12.96 1.87 -15.55
C MET A 260 12.81 2.84 -14.38
N HIS A 261 13.90 3.51 -14.02
CA HIS A 261 13.88 4.63 -13.06
C HIS A 261 13.27 5.87 -13.74
N MET A 262 12.29 6.49 -13.10
CA MET A 262 11.45 7.53 -13.73
C MET A 262 12.21 8.83 -13.99
N ASP A 263 13.06 9.26 -13.05
CA ASP A 263 13.76 10.55 -13.14
C ASP A 263 14.93 10.49 -14.14
N THR A 264 15.72 9.40 -14.11
CA THR A 264 16.94 9.28 -14.93
C THR A 264 16.74 8.51 -16.24
N GLY A 265 15.64 7.78 -16.39
CA GLY A 265 15.40 6.89 -17.54
C GLY A 265 16.32 5.67 -17.58
N LEU A 266 17.11 5.42 -16.53
CA LEU A 266 18.00 4.27 -16.46
C LEU A 266 17.22 2.97 -16.25
N TRP A 267 17.71 1.90 -16.87
CA TRP A 267 17.10 0.58 -16.81
C TRP A 267 17.72 -0.26 -15.69
N LEU A 268 16.89 -0.99 -14.96
CA LEU A 268 17.38 -2.04 -14.06
C LEU A 268 18.08 -3.11 -14.88
N SER A 269 19.32 -3.42 -14.52
CA SER A 269 20.15 -4.45 -15.14
C SER A 269 21.08 -5.02 -14.08
N TYR A 270 21.71 -6.16 -14.40
CA TYR A 270 22.74 -6.78 -13.57
C TYR A 270 24.13 -6.46 -14.11
N GLN A 271 25.13 -6.46 -13.23
CA GLN A 271 26.54 -6.50 -13.56
C GLN A 271 26.95 -7.96 -13.79
N ALA A 272 27.51 -8.26 -14.97
CA ALA A 272 28.00 -9.60 -15.26
C ALA A 272 29.15 -9.97 -14.30
N PRO A 273 29.16 -11.18 -13.73
CA PRO A 273 30.23 -11.60 -12.83
C PRO A 273 31.56 -11.71 -13.59
N ASP A 274 32.64 -11.27 -12.96
CA ASP A 274 33.99 -11.46 -13.49
C ASP A 274 34.29 -12.97 -13.68
N ALA A 275 34.99 -13.34 -14.75
CA ALA A 275 35.27 -14.74 -15.11
C ALA A 275 35.97 -15.57 -14.00
N LYS A 276 36.51 -14.92 -12.97
CA LYS A 276 37.16 -15.55 -11.80
C LYS A 276 36.22 -15.82 -10.62
N SER A 277 35.05 -15.17 -10.53
CA SER A 277 34.14 -15.26 -9.37
C SER A 277 33.16 -16.44 -9.43
N SER A 278 33.00 -17.06 -10.60
CA SER A 278 32.12 -18.23 -10.83
C SER A 278 32.54 -19.50 -10.06
N ARG A 279 33.70 -19.50 -9.39
CA ARG A 279 34.25 -20.64 -8.63
C ARG A 279 33.92 -20.63 -7.13
N LEU A 280 33.24 -19.60 -6.62
CA LEU A 280 33.00 -19.41 -5.18
C LEU A 280 31.50 -19.33 -4.85
N GLY A 281 30.84 -20.49 -4.81
CA GLY A 281 29.48 -20.63 -4.27
C GLY A 281 28.35 -20.18 -5.20
N PRO A 282 27.12 -19.99 -4.67
CA PRO A 282 25.94 -19.62 -5.46
C PRO A 282 26.18 -18.30 -6.21
N LEU A 283 25.84 -18.27 -7.51
CA LEU A 283 25.95 -17.08 -8.34
C LEU A 283 25.14 -15.92 -7.74
N LYS A 284 25.85 -14.85 -7.38
CA LYS A 284 25.29 -13.55 -6.96
C LYS A 284 25.76 -12.49 -7.93
N ARG A 285 24.81 -11.71 -8.46
CA ARG A 285 25.08 -10.63 -9.41
C ARG A 285 24.51 -9.35 -8.86
N ARG A 286 25.31 -8.29 -8.81
CA ARG A 286 24.83 -6.96 -8.43
C ARG A 286 23.88 -6.42 -9.50
#